data_AF-A0A538LJ26-F1
#
_entry.id   AF-A0A538LJ26-F1
#
_cell.length_a   1.000
_cell.length_b   1.000
_cell.length_c   1.000
_cell.angle_alpha   90.00
_cell.angle_beta   90.00
_cell.angle_gamma   90.00
#
_symmetry.space_group_name_H-M   'P 1'
#
loop_
_entity.id
_entity.type
_entity.pdbx_description
1 polymer ?
#
loop_
_entity_poly.entity_id
_entity_poly.type
_entity_poly.pdbx_seq_one_letter_code
_entity_poly.pdbx_strand_id
1 'polypeptide(L)' 'MVTDDVWRSRLESLGSFIRSQRRLANLSLRDMAELTHVSNPYLSQIERGLHEPPVRVLRSI' A
#
# COMPACT_ATOMS: atom_id res chain seq x y z
N MET A 1 9.48 22.35 -8.12
CA MET A 1 9.47 20.89 -8.33
C MET A 1 10.42 20.23 -7.34
N VAL A 2 10.04 20.16 -6.06
CA VAL A 2 10.79 19.44 -4.99
C VAL A 2 9.78 18.68 -4.12
N THR A 3 8.63 19.32 -3.87
CA THR A 3 7.48 18.75 -3.16
C THR A 3 6.94 17.48 -3.80
N ASP A 4 6.84 17.41 -5.13
CA ASP A 4 6.30 16.24 -5.83
C ASP A 4 7.21 15.01 -5.70
N ASP A 5 8.53 15.20 -5.72
CA ASP A 5 9.51 14.11 -5.62
C ASP A 5 9.56 13.55 -4.20
N VAL A 6 9.50 14.42 -3.19
CA VAL A 6 9.39 14.02 -1.78
C VAL A 6 8.08 13.25 -1.54
N TRP A 7 6.99 13.70 -2.17
CA TRP A 7 5.70 13.02 -2.04
C TRP A 7 5.70 11.62 -2.65
N ARG A 8 6.24 11.45 -3.86
CA ARG A 8 6.40 10.12 -4.49
C ARG A 8 7.27 9.20 -3.65
N SER A 9 8.41 9.70 -3.15
CA SER A 9 9.29 8.91 -2.28
C SER A 9 8.60 8.43 -1.00
N ARG A 10 7.72 9.26 -0.41
CA ARG A 10 6.89 8.86 0.74
C ARG A 10 5.89 7.77 0.39
N LEU A 11 5.21 7.88 -0.77
CA LEU A 11 4.27 6.85 -1.24
C LEU A 11 4.97 5.52 -1.52
N GLU A 12 6.16 5.54 -2.13
CA GLU A 12 6.97 4.35 -2.35
C GLU A 12 7.41 3.70 -1.03
N SER A 13 7.84 4.51 -0.05
CA SER A 13 8.23 4.03 1.28
C SER A 13 7.06 3.39 2.01
N LEU A 14 5.87 4.00 1.95
CA LEU A 14 4.63 3.46 2.49
C LEU A 14 4.24 2.13 1.82
N GLY A 15 4.29 2.08 0.48
CA GLY A 15 3.99 0.87 -0.28
C GLY A 15 4.93 -0.29 0.07
N SER A 16 6.23 0.01 0.20
CA SER A 16 7.25 -0.95 0.63
C SER A 16 7.01 -1.46 2.06
N PHE A 17 6.59 -0.57 2.97
CA PHE A 17 6.22 -0.95 4.33
C PHE A 17 5.04 -1.92 4.36
N ILE A 18 3.94 -1.61 3.65
CA ILE A 18 2.75 -2.47 3.56
C ILE A 18 3.12 -3.83 2.98
N ARG A 19 3.89 -3.86 1.89
CA ARG A 19 4.38 -5.09 1.26
C ARG A 19 5.20 -5.95 2.23
N SER A 20 6.01 -5.30 3.06
CA SER A 20 6.83 -5.98 4.08
C SER A 20 5.97 -6.59 5.18
N GLN A 21 4.99 -5.85 5.71
CA GLN A 21 4.04 -6.37 6.71
C GLN A 21 3.27 -7.58 6.17
N ARG A 22 2.78 -7.50 4.92
CA ARG A 22 2.09 -8.61 4.27
C ARG A 22 2.95 -9.88 4.18
N ARG A 23 4.22 -9.72 3.78
CA ARG A 23 5.17 -10.84 3.65
C ARG A 23 5.53 -11.42 5.02
N LEU A 24 5.69 -10.59 6.05
CA LEU A 24 5.93 -11.04 7.42
C LEU A 24 4.75 -11.86 7.96
N ALA A 25 3.53 -11.47 7.60
CA ALA A 25 2.31 -12.23 7.90
C ALA A 25 2.12 -13.47 7.01
N ASN A 26 3.05 -13.75 6.09
CA ASN A 26 2.98 -14.84 5.11
C ASN A 26 1.71 -14.82 4.24
N LEU A 27 1.21 -13.62 3.94
CA LEU A 27 0.01 -13.41 3.13
C LEU A 27 0.36 -13.16 1.66
N SER A 28 -0.40 -13.76 0.75
CA SER A 28 -0.40 -13.32 -0.64
C SER A 28 -1.08 -11.94 -0.75
N LEU A 29 -0.86 -11.25 -1.87
CA LEU A 29 -1.54 -9.97 -2.13
C LEU A 29 -3.07 -10.13 -2.11
N ARG A 30 -3.57 -11.30 -2.55
CA ARG A 30 -4.99 -11.61 -2.54
C ARG A 30 -5.53 -11.82 -1.13
N ASP A 31 -4.80 -12.52 -0.28
CA ASP A 31 -5.24 -12.79 1.10
C ASP A 31 -5.36 -11.47 1.88
N MET A 32 -4.36 -10.58 1.76
CA MET A 32 -4.43 -9.27 2.40
C MET A 32 -5.55 -8.41 1.80
N ALA A 33 -5.77 -8.44 0.48
CA ALA A 33 -6.89 -7.72 -0.14
C ALA A 33 -8.25 -8.16 0.44
N GLU A 34 -8.45 -9.47 0.63
CA GLU A 34 -9.66 -10.04 1.21
C GLU A 34 -9.82 -9.62 2.69
N LEU A 35 -8.78 -9.72 3.51
CA LEU A 35 -8.80 -9.33 4.93
C LEU A 35 -9.14 -7.84 5.14
N THR A 36 -8.55 -6.98 4.30
CA THR A 36 -8.63 -5.52 4.45
C THR A 36 -9.84 -4.92 3.73
N HIS A 37 -10.57 -5.74 2.96
CA HIS A 37 -11.66 -5.33 2.05
C HIS A 37 -11.22 -4.27 1.03
N VAL A 38 -9.94 -4.28 0.68
CA VAL A 38 -9.32 -3.45 -0.36
C VAL A 38 -9.19 -4.32 -1.61
N SER A 39 -9.58 -3.82 -2.78
CA SER A 39 -9.46 -4.63 -4.00
C SER A 39 -7.99 -4.97 -4.29
N ASN A 40 -7.73 -6.19 -4.77
CA ASN A 40 -6.38 -6.66 -5.09
C ASN A 40 -5.63 -5.72 -6.06
N PRO A 41 -6.24 -5.20 -7.16
CA PRO A 41 -5.59 -4.22 -8.02
C PRO A 41 -5.23 -2.92 -7.30
N TYR A 42 -6.07 -2.46 -6.36
CA TYR A 42 -5.82 -1.21 -5.63
C TYR A 42 -4.72 -1.39 -4.57
N LEU A 43 -4.73 -2.50 -3.83
CA LEU A 43 -3.64 -2.85 -2.92
C LEU A 43 -2.30 -2.98 -3.67
N SER A 44 -2.32 -3.54 -4.89
CA SER A 44 -1.14 -3.57 -5.78
C SER A 44 -0.62 -2.17 -6.14
N GLN A 45 -1.51 -1.20 -6.37
CA GLN A 45 -1.11 0.18 -6.65
C GLN A 45 -0.51 0.85 -5.41
N ILE A 46 -1.08 0.61 -4.23
CA ILE A 46 -0.58 1.13 -2.96
C ILE A 46 0.83 0.59 -2.68
N GLU A 47 1.05 -0.74 -2.80
CA GLU A 47 2.38 -1.35 -2.58
C GLU A 47 3.47 -0.80 -3.52
N ARG A 48 3.08 -0.27 -4.68
CA ARG A 48 3.98 0.32 -5.68
C ARG A 48 4.10 1.85 -5.57
N GLY A 49 3.43 2.47 -4.59
CA GLY A 49 3.41 3.93 -4.44
C GLY A 49 2.69 4.67 -5.59
N LEU A 50 1.88 3.96 -6.39
CA LEU A 50 1.21 4.52 -7.58
C LEU A 50 -0.09 5.25 -7.26
N HIS A 51 -0.62 5.07 -6.05
CA HIS A 51 -1.85 5.70 -5.62
C HIS A 51 -1.79 6.07 -4.16
N GLU A 52 -2.27 7.26 -3.83
CA GLU A 52 -2.46 7.70 -2.45
C GLU A 52 -3.72 7.03 -1.86
N PRO A 53 -3.60 6.19 -0.82
CA PRO A 53 -4.75 5.64 -0.15
C PRO A 53 -5.38 6.67 0.81
N PRO A 54 -6.71 6.78 0.86
CA PRO A 54 -7.36 7.57 1.90
C PRO A 54 -7.13 6.92 3.28
N VAL A 55 -7.17 7.73 4.34
CA VAL A 55 -6.93 7.27 5.73
C VAL A 55 -7.77 6.05 6.11
N ARG A 56 -9.00 5.94 5.63
CA ARG A 56 -9.87 4.77 5.89
C ARG A 56 -9.26 3.45 5.39
N VAL A 57 -8.59 3.48 4.24
CA VAL A 57 -7.93 2.30 3.64
C VAL A 57 -6.65 1.99 4.41
N LEU A 58 -5.91 3.01 4.83
CA LEU A 58 -4.73 2.81 5.69
C LEU A 58 -5.07 2.19 7.04
N ARG A 59 -6.25 2.46 7.59
CA ARG A 59 -6.71 1.86 8.84
C ARG A 59 -7.19 0.42 8.69
N SER A 60 -7.49 -0.01 7.46
CA SER A 60 -7.96 -1.37 7.20
C SER A 60 -6.85 -2.34 6.83
N ILE A 61 -5.64 -1.84 6.50
CA ILE A 61 -4.42 -2.60 6.17
C ILE A 61 -3.57 -2.83 7.41
#